data_AF-A0A392N139-F1
#
_entry.id   AF-A0A392N139-F1
#
_cell.length_a   1.000
_cell.length_b   1.000
_cell.length_c   1.000
_cell.angle_alpha   90.00
_cell.angle_beta   90.00
_cell.angle_gamma   90.00
#
_symmetry.space_group_name_H-M   'P 1'
#
loop_
_entity.id
_entity.type
_entity.pdbx_description
1 polymer ?
#
loop_
_entity_poly.entity_id
_entity_poly.type
_entity_poly.pdbx_seq_one_letter_code
_entity_poly.pdbx_strand_id
1 'polypeptide(L)'
;MEKPHVDFGMAISGGDIMSIPGLYRFVQETIKKQVASLYLWPQTLEIPVLDESTVAIKKPVGILHVNVVRAVKLLKMDLLGTSDPYVKLSLTGDKLPAKKTTIKRKNLNPEWNEKFKIVVKDPQSQVLQLQVYDWDK
;
A
#
# COMPACT_ATOMS: atom_id res chain seq x y z
N MET A 1 9.77 -42.16 -0.30
CA MET A 1 9.55 -41.24 0.83
C MET A 1 9.10 -42.07 2.01
N GLU A 2 9.77 -41.94 3.15
CA GLU A 2 9.36 -42.64 4.37
C GLU A 2 8.08 -42.01 4.94
N LYS A 3 7.23 -42.83 5.54
CA LYS A 3 5.98 -42.34 6.15
C LYS A 3 6.33 -41.44 7.34
N PRO A 4 5.75 -40.23 7.46
CA PRO A 4 6.01 -39.39 8.61
C PRO A 4 5.55 -40.09 9.89
N HIS A 5 6.36 -39.97 10.94
CA HIS A 5 5.96 -40.33 12.29
C HIS A 5 5.12 -39.17 12.82
N VAL A 6 3.91 -39.47 13.29
CA VAL A 6 2.99 -38.44 13.74
C VAL A 6 2.40 -38.87 15.07
N ASP A 7 2.75 -38.12 16.10
CA ASP A 7 2.24 -38.26 17.46
C ASP A 7 1.12 -37.25 17.67
N PHE A 8 0.05 -37.69 18.32
CA PHE A 8 -1.10 -36.84 18.67
C PHE A 8 -1.51 -37.11 20.11
N GLY A 9 -2.22 -36.14 20.72
CA GLY A 9 -2.90 -36.25 22.01
C GLY A 9 -4.40 -35.99 21.83
N MET A 10 -5.30 -36.83 22.37
CA MET A 10 -6.76 -36.63 22.24
C MET A 10 -7.51 -36.91 23.55
N ALA A 11 -8.02 -35.83 24.16
CA ALA A 11 -8.92 -35.90 25.30
C ALA A 11 -10.38 -35.79 24.83
N ILE A 12 -11.23 -36.75 25.21
CA ILE A 12 -12.68 -36.64 25.00
C ILE A 12 -13.39 -36.73 26.36
N SER A 13 -14.10 -35.64 26.68
CA SER A 13 -15.01 -35.46 27.82
C SER A 13 -14.72 -36.32 29.06
N GLY A 14 -13.59 -36.04 29.73
CA GLY A 14 -13.27 -36.58 31.05
C GLY A 14 -12.21 -37.70 31.07
N GLY A 15 -11.69 -38.13 29.92
CA GLY A 15 -10.60 -39.10 29.86
C GLY A 15 -9.77 -38.99 28.58
N ASP A 16 -8.53 -39.46 28.66
CA ASP A 16 -7.64 -39.57 27.50
C ASP A 16 -7.97 -40.86 26.73
N ILE A 17 -8.39 -40.72 25.47
CA ILE A 17 -8.70 -41.86 24.59
C ILE A 17 -7.46 -42.74 24.36
N MET A 18 -6.26 -42.17 24.53
CA MET A 18 -5.00 -42.86 24.36
C MET A 18 -4.70 -43.85 25.49
N SER A 19 -5.43 -43.76 26.59
CA SER A 19 -5.27 -44.67 27.73
C SER A 19 -6.03 -45.98 27.56
N ILE A 20 -6.85 -46.13 26.51
CA ILE A 20 -7.68 -47.32 26.27
C ILE A 20 -6.89 -48.35 25.44
N PRO A 21 -6.49 -49.50 26.03
CA PRO A 21 -5.75 -50.54 25.31
C PRO A 21 -6.57 -51.06 24.12
N GLY A 22 -5.95 -51.14 22.94
CA GLY A 22 -6.61 -51.59 21.71
C GLY A 22 -7.27 -50.48 20.89
N LEU A 23 -7.96 -49.53 21.52
CA LEU A 23 -8.56 -48.38 20.82
C LEU A 23 -7.49 -47.41 20.31
N TYR A 24 -6.42 -47.19 21.09
CA TYR A 24 -5.27 -46.38 20.72
C TYR A 24 -4.70 -46.79 19.35
N ARG A 25 -4.51 -48.09 19.11
CA ARG A 25 -3.94 -48.62 17.87
C ARG A 25 -4.83 -48.30 16.67
N PHE A 26 -6.16 -48.44 16.81
CA PHE A 26 -7.10 -48.15 15.73
C PHE A 26 -7.12 -46.65 15.38
N VAL A 27 -7.14 -45.79 16.39
CA VAL A 27 -7.10 -44.33 16.21
C VAL A 27 -5.79 -43.90 15.57
N GLN A 28 -4.65 -44.39 16.08
CA GLN A 28 -3.33 -44.09 15.55
C GLN A 28 -3.17 -44.56 14.09
N GLU A 29 -3.62 -45.77 13.75
CA GLU A 29 -3.58 -46.28 12.38
C GLU A 29 -4.44 -45.45 11.42
N THR A 30 -5.62 -45.01 11.86
CA THR A 30 -6.54 -44.21 11.05
C THR A 30 -5.99 -42.81 10.80
N ILE A 31 -5.50 -42.14 11.85
CA ILE A 31 -4.90 -40.80 11.72
C ILE A 31 -3.64 -40.86 10.88
N LYS A 32 -2.77 -41.85 11.11
CA LYS A 32 -1.55 -42.02 10.31
C LYS A 32 -1.86 -42.20 8.83
N LYS A 33 -2.91 -42.95 8.47
CA LYS A 33 -3.35 -43.11 7.07
C LYS A 33 -3.87 -41.81 6.49
N GLN A 34 -4.70 -41.06 7.22
CA GLN A 34 -5.27 -39.80 6.77
C GLN A 34 -4.21 -38.71 6.59
N VAL A 35 -3.34 -38.52 7.58
CA VAL A 35 -2.25 -37.52 7.53
C VAL A 35 -1.24 -37.89 6.45
N ALA A 36 -0.88 -39.18 6.31
CA ALA A 36 -0.02 -39.61 5.23
C ALA A 36 -0.64 -39.32 3.86
N SER A 37 -1.96 -39.50 3.69
CA SER A 37 -2.66 -39.17 2.44
C SER A 37 -2.68 -37.67 2.12
N LEU A 38 -2.52 -36.81 3.12
CA LEU A 38 -2.49 -35.35 2.94
C LEU A 38 -1.08 -34.82 2.62
N TYR A 39 -0.05 -35.44 3.18
CA TYR A 39 1.35 -35.02 3.01
C TYR A 39 2.11 -35.79 1.93
N LEU A 40 1.54 -36.88 1.40
CA LEU A 40 2.13 -37.63 0.30
C LEU A 40 1.60 -37.14 -1.04
N TRP A 41 2.48 -37.19 -2.03
CA TRP A 41 2.14 -37.04 -3.44
C TRP A 41 0.97 -37.97 -3.81
N PRO A 42 -0.03 -37.52 -4.63
CA PRO A 42 0.01 -36.39 -5.56
C PRO A 42 -0.51 -35.05 -5.03
N GLN A 43 -0.86 -34.95 -3.73
CA GLN A 43 -1.33 -33.67 -3.20
C GLN A 43 -0.21 -32.64 -3.18
N THR A 44 -0.45 -31.50 -3.82
CA THR A 44 0.47 -30.36 -3.85
C THR A 44 -0.11 -29.24 -2.99
N LEU A 45 0.72 -28.65 -2.14
CA LEU A 45 0.36 -27.44 -1.41
C LEU A 45 0.72 -26.25 -2.29
N GLU A 46 -0.28 -25.65 -2.93
CA GLU A 46 -0.10 -24.40 -3.64
C GLU A 46 0.04 -23.28 -2.62
N ILE A 47 1.28 -22.90 -2.33
CA ILE A 47 1.55 -21.68 -1.56
C ILE A 47 1.41 -20.52 -2.56
N PRO A 48 0.36 -19.69 -2.46
CA PRO A 48 0.26 -18.53 -3.33
C PRO A 48 1.42 -17.61 -2.98
N VAL A 49 2.37 -17.48 -3.91
CA VAL A 49 3.39 -16.45 -3.80
C VAL A 49 2.63 -15.13 -3.91
N LEU A 50 2.57 -14.40 -2.80
CA LEU A 50 2.13 -13.01 -2.82
C LEU A 50 3.12 -12.26 -3.72
N ASP A 51 2.65 -11.99 -4.92
CA ASP A 51 3.43 -11.39 -5.98
C ASP A 51 4.01 -10.07 -5.45
N GLU A 52 5.31 -9.85 -5.63
CA GLU A 52 6.04 -8.69 -5.06
C GLU A 52 5.44 -7.36 -5.52
N SER A 53 4.67 -7.40 -6.61
CA SER A 53 3.80 -6.33 -7.12
C SER A 53 2.71 -5.87 -6.13
N THR A 54 2.22 -6.75 -5.25
CA THR A 54 1.23 -6.44 -4.20
C THR A 54 1.86 -5.91 -2.91
N VAL A 55 3.14 -6.22 -2.66
CA VAL A 55 3.93 -5.75 -1.49
C VAL A 55 4.86 -4.58 -1.86
N ALA A 56 4.90 -4.17 -3.13
CA ALA A 56 5.54 -2.95 -3.58
C ALA A 56 4.77 -1.71 -3.11
N ILE A 57 4.70 -1.51 -1.79
CA ILE A 57 4.79 -0.17 -1.22
C ILE A 57 6.14 0.35 -1.73
N LYS A 58 6.14 0.94 -2.95
CA LYS A 58 7.33 1.49 -3.59
C LYS A 58 8.06 2.31 -2.53
N LYS A 59 9.20 1.80 -2.07
CA LYS A 59 9.97 2.46 -1.01
C LYS A 59 10.25 3.89 -1.47
N PRO A 60 10.08 4.90 -0.61
CA PRO A 60 10.40 6.26 -0.99
C PRO A 60 11.88 6.34 -1.36
N VAL A 61 12.15 6.74 -2.60
CA VAL A 61 13.51 6.82 -3.17
C VAL A 61 14.17 8.15 -2.77
N GLY A 62 13.38 9.20 -2.54
CA GLY A 62 13.90 10.49 -2.10
C GLY A 62 12.83 11.53 -1.78
N ILE A 63 13.28 12.72 -1.41
CA ILE A 63 12.41 13.87 -1.12
C ILE A 63 12.73 14.99 -2.11
N LEU A 64 11.72 15.39 -2.89
CA LEU A 64 11.78 16.55 -3.76
C LEU A 64 11.42 17.81 -2.97
N HIS A 65 12.34 18.76 -2.94
CA HIS A 65 12.14 20.08 -2.34
C HIS A 65 11.70 21.06 -3.43
N VAL A 66 10.47 21.56 -3.34
CA VAL A 66 9.90 22.50 -4.31
C VAL A 66 9.70 23.84 -3.62
N ASN A 67 10.30 24.90 -4.14
CA ASN A 67 10.12 26.27 -3.65
C ASN A 67 9.27 27.06 -4.65
N VAL A 68 8.04 27.37 -4.28
CA VAL A 68 7.13 28.19 -5.08
C VAL A 68 7.33 29.65 -4.68
N VAL A 69 8.09 30.38 -5.50
CA VAL A 69 8.49 31.76 -5.20
C VAL A 69 7.40 32.73 -5.62
N ARG A 70 7.15 32.89 -6.92
CA ARG A 70 6.21 33.88 -7.47
C ARG A 70 5.72 33.51 -8.86
N ALA A 71 4.61 34.12 -9.27
CA ALA A 71 4.17 34.17 -10.66
C ALA A 71 4.07 35.64 -11.11
N VAL A 72 4.17 35.88 -12.41
CA VAL A 72 4.19 37.22 -12.99
C VAL A 72 3.28 37.26 -14.21
N LYS A 73 2.51 38.35 -14.36
CA LYS A 73 1.59 38.57 -15.49
C LYS A 73 0.61 37.41 -15.69
N LEU A 74 -0.06 36.99 -14.60
CA LEU A 74 -1.14 36.02 -14.71
C LEU A 74 -2.30 36.58 -15.54
N LEU A 75 -2.96 35.69 -16.27
CA LEU A 75 -4.16 36.03 -17.03
C LEU A 75 -5.29 36.39 -16.07
N LYS A 76 -6.01 37.45 -16.41
CA LYS A 76 -7.17 37.91 -15.65
C LYS A 76 -8.34 36.95 -15.91
N MET A 77 -8.78 36.22 -14.90
CA MET A 77 -9.91 35.30 -15.01
C MET A 77 -11.23 35.93 -14.53
N ASP A 78 -11.18 37.03 -13.76
CA ASP A 78 -12.37 37.72 -13.25
C ASP A 78 -12.78 38.94 -14.07
N LEU A 79 -14.08 39.27 -13.99
CA LEU A 79 -14.74 40.42 -14.62
C LEU A 79 -14.11 41.77 -14.25
N LEU A 80 -13.58 41.91 -13.03
CA LEU A 80 -12.92 43.13 -12.57
C LEU A 80 -11.43 43.20 -12.97
N GLY A 81 -10.95 42.22 -13.73
CA GLY A 81 -9.57 42.18 -14.19
C GLY A 81 -8.56 41.84 -13.10
N THR A 82 -9.00 41.19 -12.04
CA THR A 82 -8.17 40.60 -10.97
C THR A 82 -8.26 39.08 -11.04
N SER A 83 -7.45 38.40 -10.23
CA SER A 83 -7.51 36.94 -10.02
C SER A 83 -7.05 36.63 -8.60
N ASP A 84 -7.53 35.51 -8.05
CA ASP A 84 -7.13 34.98 -6.74
C ASP A 84 -6.25 33.73 -6.91
N PRO A 85 -5.01 33.85 -7.41
CA PRO A 85 -4.22 32.69 -7.80
C PRO A 85 -3.69 31.87 -6.61
N TYR A 86 -3.65 30.57 -6.82
CA TYR A 86 -2.89 29.60 -6.03
C TYR A 86 -2.25 28.54 -6.94
N VAL A 87 -1.15 27.94 -6.49
CA VAL A 87 -0.46 26.86 -7.21
C VAL A 87 -0.80 25.53 -6.56
N LYS A 88 -1.30 24.60 -7.35
CA LYS A 88 -1.49 23.18 -6.99
C LYS A 88 -0.31 22.37 -7.48
N LEU A 89 0.30 21.62 -6.57
CA LEU A 89 1.41 20.72 -6.81
C LEU A 89 0.91 19.27 -6.71
N SER A 90 0.99 18.51 -7.80
CA SER A 90 0.62 17.10 -7.85
C SER A 90 1.72 16.26 -8.49
N LEU A 91 1.85 15.02 -8.03
CA LEU A 91 2.82 14.06 -8.57
C LEU A 91 2.08 12.97 -9.32
N THR A 92 2.42 12.74 -10.59
CA THR A 92 1.73 11.74 -11.44
C THR A 92 1.83 10.34 -10.84
N GLY A 93 0.72 9.60 -10.89
CA GLY A 93 0.65 8.22 -10.40
C GLY A 93 0.59 8.08 -8.88
N ASP A 94 0.63 9.19 -8.11
CA ASP A 94 0.40 9.14 -6.68
C ASP A 94 -1.06 9.45 -6.36
N LYS A 95 -1.70 8.61 -5.53
CA LYS A 95 -3.03 8.86 -4.98
C LYS A 95 -3.01 9.84 -3.80
N LEU A 96 -1.83 10.39 -3.48
CA LEU A 96 -1.67 11.34 -2.38
C LEU A 96 -2.39 12.66 -2.71
N PRO A 97 -2.94 13.34 -1.69
CA PRO A 97 -3.56 14.63 -1.87
C PRO A 97 -2.53 15.65 -2.40
N ALA A 98 -2.92 16.37 -3.45
CA ALA A 98 -2.12 17.45 -4.01
C ALA A 98 -1.87 18.55 -2.95
N LYS A 99 -0.66 19.11 -2.95
CA LYS A 99 -0.33 20.25 -2.09
C LYS A 99 -0.74 21.54 -2.79
N LYS A 100 -1.13 22.56 -2.02
CA LYS A 100 -1.50 23.86 -2.57
C LYS A 100 -0.84 24.98 -1.79
N THR A 101 -0.52 26.07 -2.47
CA THR A 101 -0.03 27.30 -1.83
C THR A 101 -1.16 28.07 -1.15
N THR A 102 -0.79 29.10 -0.38
CA THR A 102 -1.76 30.13 0.01
C THR A 102 -2.37 30.81 -1.21
N ILE A 103 -3.61 31.23 -1.07
CA ILE A 103 -4.35 31.98 -2.09
C ILE A 103 -3.99 33.46 -1.91
N LYS A 104 -3.57 34.11 -2.99
CA LYS A 104 -3.27 35.55 -2.98
C LYS A 104 -4.41 36.28 -3.66
N ARG A 105 -5.17 37.07 -2.90
CA ARG A 105 -6.35 37.76 -3.43
C ARG A 105 -6.00 38.93 -4.33
N LYS A 106 -6.75 39.08 -5.41
CA LYS A 106 -6.72 40.17 -6.40
C LYS A 106 -5.31 40.51 -6.87
N ASN A 107 -4.48 39.51 -7.13
CA ASN A 107 -3.07 39.71 -7.44
C ASN A 107 -2.65 38.94 -8.69
N LEU A 108 -2.24 39.66 -9.74
CA LEU A 108 -1.74 39.08 -10.99
C LEU A 108 -0.22 38.80 -10.97
N ASN A 109 0.47 39.25 -9.92
CA ASN A 109 1.89 39.02 -9.66
C ASN A 109 2.08 38.49 -8.23
N PRO A 110 1.48 37.32 -7.89
CA PRO A 110 1.54 36.79 -6.55
C PRO A 110 2.95 36.33 -6.18
N GLU A 111 3.35 36.60 -4.94
CA GLU A 111 4.55 36.04 -4.32
C GLU A 111 4.15 35.17 -3.13
N TRP A 112 4.49 33.88 -3.19
CA TRP A 112 4.17 32.90 -2.16
C TRP A 112 5.36 32.66 -1.24
N ASN A 113 6.56 32.45 -1.81
CA ASN A 113 7.77 32.06 -1.08
C ASN A 113 7.57 30.83 -0.19
N GLU A 114 6.82 29.84 -0.68
CA GLU A 114 6.43 28.65 0.06
C GLU A 114 7.25 27.42 -0.34
N LYS A 115 7.70 26.66 0.65
CA LYS A 115 8.52 25.45 0.46
C LYS A 115 7.69 24.20 0.72
N PHE A 116 7.70 23.28 -0.24
CA PHE A 116 7.04 21.99 -0.17
C PHE A 116 8.06 20.86 -0.21
N LYS A 117 7.81 19.83 0.59
CA LYS A 117 8.52 18.56 0.53
C LYS A 117 7.57 17.50 -0.04
N ILE A 118 7.96 16.84 -1.11
CA ILE A 118 7.19 15.80 -1.78
C ILE A 118 8.02 14.53 -1.77
N VAL A 119 7.44 13.43 -1.31
CA VAL A 119 8.12 12.13 -1.27
C VAL A 119 8.00 11.50 -2.65
N VAL A 120 9.13 11.14 -3.26
CA VAL A 120 9.19 10.51 -4.58
C VAL A 120 9.45 9.02 -4.40
N LYS A 121 8.58 8.20 -4.99
CA LYS A 121 8.63 6.73 -4.96
C LYS A 121 9.29 6.16 -6.21
N ASP A 122 9.18 6.87 -7.34
CA ASP A 122 9.73 6.43 -8.61
C ASP A 122 10.10 7.64 -9.49
N PRO A 123 11.38 8.05 -9.49
CA PRO A 123 11.82 9.24 -10.22
C PRO A 123 11.69 9.16 -11.74
N GLN A 124 11.59 7.97 -12.33
CA GLN A 124 11.56 7.79 -13.78
C GLN A 124 10.13 7.94 -14.34
N SER A 125 9.13 7.50 -13.58
CA SER A 125 7.72 7.56 -14.01
C SER A 125 6.95 8.73 -13.41
N GLN A 126 7.35 9.24 -12.25
CA GLN A 126 6.63 10.30 -11.56
C GLN A 126 7.04 11.69 -12.06
N VAL A 127 6.08 12.41 -12.62
CA VAL A 127 6.25 13.80 -13.09
C VAL A 127 5.59 14.76 -12.09
N LEU A 128 6.32 15.81 -11.69
CA LEU A 128 5.75 16.90 -10.91
C LEU A 128 4.96 17.83 -11.82
N GLN A 129 3.67 17.95 -11.55
CA GLN A 129 2.77 18.89 -12.23
C GLN A 129 2.50 20.09 -11.32
N LEU A 130 2.67 21.28 -11.90
CA LEU A 130 2.40 22.56 -11.27
C LEU A 130 1.28 23.23 -12.07
N GLN A 131 0.14 23.46 -11.43
CA GLN A 131 -1.01 24.08 -12.07
C GLN A 131 -1.44 25.30 -11.27
N VAL A 132 -1.59 26.43 -11.96
CA VAL A 132 -2.09 27.66 -11.37
C VAL A 132 -3.60 27.69 -11.55
N TYR A 133 -4.32 27.93 -10.47
CA TYR A 133 -5.77 28.04 -10.44
C TYR A 133 -6.18 29.37 -9.84
N ASP A 134 -7.36 29.83 -10.21
CA ASP A 134 -8.05 30.92 -9.52
C ASP A 134 -8.91 30.30 -8.41
N TRP A 135 -8.99 30.92 -7.23
CA TRP A 135 -9.82 30.39 -6.15
C TRP A 135 -11.32 30.51 -6.45
N ASP A 136 -11.71 31.54 -7.20
CA ASP A 136 -13.11 31.85 -7.49
C ASP A 136 -13.68 31.04 -8.68
N LYS A 137 -12.87 30.22 -9.38
CA LYS A 137 -13.28 29.38 -10.53
C LYS A 137 -12.59 28.02 -10.55
#